data_AF-A0A955VHA8-F1
#
_entry.id   AF-A0A955VHA8-F1
#
_cell.length_a   1.000
_cell.length_b   1.000
_cell.length_c   1.000
_cell.angle_alpha   90.00
_cell.angle_beta   90.00
_cell.angle_gamma   90.00
#
_symmetry.space_group_name_H-M   'P 1'
#
loop_
_entity.id
_entity.type
_entity.pdbx_description
1 polymer ?
#
loop_
_entity_poly.entity_id
_entity_poly.type
_entity_poly.pdbx_seq_one_letter_code
_entity_poly.pdbx_strand_id
1 'polypeptide(L)'
;VPVKPYVRMRFEPFDDREAYLARIYELATADDAPHFVEATVFSKERASVFTAEFTDLESDRDRERLNHFGRWYKPWLHKYLATLLDGGPREEIWPLTDYLLRHNRSLFWAVETIIPYGNHPLFRWLLGWMMPPRISFIKFATTPAIREMTVMQQVFQDNIIPLNAMGQAIDLAEELFDTYPLLIYPSRLYDRGPHGGQLPQPAASEIVPGTNFAMYADLGLYGIPRAVREGRPFDMTRAMRRWEQFMRSVRGFPFLDADTFMTRDEFAKTFDLTLYDEVRQRYGATEAFPHIYDKIKSDVDVLRGLDLDSASEREAAASPDPRGVS
;
A
#
# COMPACT_ATOMS: atom_id res chain seq x y z
N VAL A 1 -23.16 -7.38 9.10
CA VAL A 1 -22.68 -6.77 10.35
C VAL A 1 -23.44 -5.48 10.60
N PRO A 2 -24.24 -5.36 11.66
CA PRO A 2 -24.88 -4.09 12.04
C PRO A 2 -23.83 -3.05 12.43
N VAL A 3 -23.97 -1.83 11.92
CA VAL A 3 -23.06 -0.71 12.24
C VAL A 3 -23.47 -0.11 13.59
N LYS A 4 -22.51 0.14 14.47
CA LYS A 4 -22.70 0.75 15.79
C LYS A 4 -21.98 2.11 15.89
N PRO A 5 -22.40 3.01 16.80
CA PRO A 5 -21.83 4.37 16.90
C PRO A 5 -20.37 4.43 17.35
N TYR A 6 -19.82 3.35 17.91
CA TYR A 6 -18.44 3.27 18.37
C TYR A 6 -17.73 2.03 17.81
N VAL A 7 -16.41 2.05 17.93
CA VAL A 7 -15.53 0.96 17.52
C VAL A 7 -14.57 0.66 18.66
N ARG A 8 -14.55 -0.59 19.13
CA ARG A 8 -13.56 -1.09 20.09
C ARG A 8 -12.30 -1.45 19.33
N MET A 9 -11.23 -0.74 19.65
CA MET A 9 -9.89 -0.90 19.10
C MET A 9 -9.04 -1.73 20.07
N ARG A 10 -8.33 -2.74 19.55
CA ARG A 10 -7.30 -3.46 20.29
C ARG A 10 -5.99 -3.34 19.55
N PHE A 11 -4.95 -2.88 20.22
CA PHE A 11 -3.61 -2.68 19.69
C PHE A 11 -2.68 -3.71 20.33
N GLU A 12 -1.91 -4.39 19.50
CA GLU A 12 -0.94 -5.42 19.87
C GLU A 12 0.42 -5.03 19.25
N PRO A 13 1.42 -4.62 20.06
CA PRO A 13 2.76 -4.34 19.56
C PRO A 13 3.55 -5.64 19.40
N PHE A 14 4.41 -5.68 18.38
CA PHE A 14 5.28 -6.80 18.05
C PHE A 14 6.71 -6.30 17.77
N ASP A 15 7.67 -7.15 18.09
CA ASP A 15 9.12 -6.99 17.85
C ASP A 15 9.73 -8.17 17.08
N ASP A 16 8.87 -9.04 16.51
CA ASP A 16 9.26 -10.13 15.62
C ASP A 16 8.34 -10.17 14.39
N ARG A 17 8.96 -10.35 13.22
CA ARG A 17 8.26 -10.36 11.93
C ARG A 17 7.32 -11.52 11.76
N GLU A 18 7.80 -12.72 12.08
CA GLU A 18 7.03 -13.93 11.89
C GLU A 18 5.81 -13.92 12.82
N ALA A 19 5.97 -13.42 14.04
CA ALA A 19 4.90 -13.26 15.01
C ALA A 19 3.80 -12.32 14.52
N TYR A 20 4.12 -11.11 14.05
CA TYR A 20 3.05 -10.19 13.60
C TYR A 20 2.38 -10.66 12.31
N LEU A 21 3.12 -11.27 11.36
CA LEU A 21 2.52 -11.81 10.14
C LEU A 21 1.61 -13.00 10.43
N ALA A 22 2.04 -13.90 11.33
CA ALA A 22 1.21 -15.01 11.80
C ALA A 22 -0.06 -14.49 12.49
N ARG A 23 0.08 -13.46 13.34
CA ARG A 23 -1.06 -12.84 14.03
C ARG A 23 -2.07 -12.21 13.05
N ILE A 24 -1.58 -11.49 12.03
CA ILE A 24 -2.45 -10.91 10.99
C ILE A 24 -3.21 -12.01 10.24
N TYR A 25 -2.52 -13.10 9.88
CA TYR A 25 -3.14 -14.23 9.19
C TYR A 25 -4.19 -14.92 10.07
N GLU A 26 -3.88 -15.21 11.33
CA GLU A 26 -4.80 -15.79 12.31
C GLU A 26 -6.07 -14.94 12.44
N LEU A 27 -5.92 -13.64 12.70
CA LEU A 27 -7.04 -12.71 12.85
C LEU A 27 -7.89 -12.61 11.57
N ALA A 28 -7.27 -12.62 10.39
CA ALA A 28 -7.98 -12.44 9.14
C ALA A 28 -8.68 -13.72 8.62
N THR A 29 -8.26 -14.90 9.12
CA THR A 29 -8.80 -16.21 8.70
C THR A 29 -9.70 -16.88 9.74
N ALA A 30 -9.77 -16.34 10.96
CA ALA A 30 -10.66 -16.86 12.01
C ALA A 30 -12.13 -16.89 11.58
N ASP A 31 -12.87 -17.91 12.04
CA ASP A 31 -14.32 -18.04 11.82
C ASP A 31 -15.08 -16.85 12.42
N ASP A 32 -14.60 -16.36 13.56
CA ASP A 32 -15.07 -15.17 14.29
C ASP A 32 -14.14 -13.96 14.10
N ALA A 33 -13.54 -13.83 12.90
CA ALA A 33 -12.64 -12.73 12.56
C ALA A 33 -13.23 -11.36 12.96
N PRO A 34 -12.40 -10.45 13.52
CA PRO A 34 -12.84 -9.09 13.83
C PRO A 34 -13.27 -8.37 12.55
N HIS A 35 -14.13 -7.37 12.71
CA HIS A 35 -14.67 -6.62 11.58
C HIS A 35 -13.58 -5.93 10.74
N PHE A 36 -12.48 -5.54 11.38
CA PHE A 36 -11.33 -4.95 10.73
C PHE A 36 -10.04 -5.43 11.38
N VAL A 37 -9.02 -5.65 10.55
CA VAL A 37 -7.64 -5.95 10.93
C VAL A 37 -6.74 -5.00 10.14
N GLU A 38 -5.74 -4.44 10.78
CA GLU A 38 -4.73 -3.58 10.16
C GLU A 38 -3.40 -3.76 10.89
N ALA A 39 -2.28 -3.55 10.19
CA ALA A 39 -1.01 -3.36 10.85
C ALA A 39 -0.25 -2.16 10.28
N THR A 40 0.51 -1.49 11.14
CA THR A 40 1.51 -0.50 10.76
C THR A 40 2.89 -1.02 11.15
N VAL A 41 3.76 -1.22 10.17
CA VAL A 41 5.12 -1.76 10.35
C VAL A 41 6.11 -0.59 10.40
N PHE A 42 6.93 -0.52 11.43
CA PHE A 42 7.89 0.57 11.68
C PHE A 42 9.35 0.20 11.38
N SER A 43 9.62 -1.09 11.29
CA SER A 43 10.86 -1.72 10.83
C SER A 43 10.52 -3.18 10.48
N LYS A 44 11.43 -3.92 9.84
CA LYS A 44 11.21 -5.34 9.51
C LYS A 44 10.61 -6.16 10.64
N GLU A 45 11.09 -5.94 11.86
CA GLU A 45 10.74 -6.71 13.05
C GLU A 45 9.69 -6.01 13.93
N ARG A 46 9.59 -4.67 13.87
CA ARG A 46 8.66 -3.91 14.74
C ARG A 46 7.39 -3.50 14.02
N ALA A 47 6.24 -3.92 14.54
CA ALA A 47 4.92 -3.55 14.03
C ALA A 47 3.89 -3.34 15.14
N SER A 48 2.83 -2.59 14.84
CA SER A 48 1.62 -2.57 15.64
C SER A 48 0.48 -3.17 14.83
N VAL A 49 -0.01 -4.33 15.25
CA VAL A 49 -1.23 -4.95 14.71
C VAL A 49 -2.40 -4.44 15.53
N PHE A 50 -3.52 -4.13 14.87
CA PHE A 50 -4.72 -3.76 15.59
C PHE A 50 -5.99 -4.24 14.92
N THR A 51 -6.97 -4.52 15.76
CA THR A 51 -8.30 -4.93 15.35
C THR A 51 -9.32 -3.90 15.74
N ALA A 52 -10.43 -3.87 15.01
CA ALA A 52 -11.52 -2.97 15.29
C ALA A 52 -12.86 -3.69 15.19
N GLU A 53 -13.74 -3.48 16.15
CA GLU A 53 -15.08 -4.09 16.17
C GLU A 53 -16.15 -3.08 16.54
N PHE A 54 -17.28 -3.09 15.83
CA PHE A 54 -18.41 -2.24 16.17
C PHE A 54 -18.91 -2.53 17.59
N THR A 55 -19.09 -1.48 18.40
CA THR A 55 -19.54 -1.60 19.80
C THR A 55 -20.48 -0.46 20.19
N ASP A 56 -21.26 -0.68 21.25
CA ASP A 56 -21.96 0.37 21.99
C ASP A 56 -21.16 0.72 23.26
N LEU A 57 -21.56 1.79 23.95
CA LEU A 57 -21.05 2.13 25.29
C LEU A 57 -22.01 1.57 26.35
N GLU A 58 -21.72 0.36 26.83
CA GLU A 58 -22.64 -0.39 27.70
C GLU A 58 -22.30 -0.24 29.18
N SER A 59 -21.09 0.19 29.52
CA SER A 59 -20.60 0.32 30.89
C SER A 59 -19.84 1.63 31.14
N ASP A 60 -19.70 2.01 32.42
CA ASP A 60 -18.82 3.13 32.79
C ASP A 60 -17.36 2.87 32.41
N ARG A 61 -16.92 1.61 32.46
CA ARG A 61 -15.60 1.18 31.98
C ARG A 61 -15.41 1.45 30.48
N ASP A 62 -16.45 1.29 29.67
CA ASP A 62 -16.39 1.65 28.24
C ASP A 62 -16.24 3.16 28.07
N ARG A 63 -16.92 3.96 28.91
CA ARG A 63 -16.82 5.43 28.89
C ARG A 63 -15.42 5.91 29.29
N GLU A 64 -14.78 5.26 30.26
CA GLU A 64 -13.40 5.53 30.65
C GLU A 64 -12.38 5.24 29.53
N ARG A 65 -12.70 4.28 28.65
CA ARG A 65 -11.89 3.90 27.49
C ARG A 65 -12.19 4.72 26.24
N LEU A 66 -13.16 5.63 26.29
CA LEU A 66 -13.56 6.46 25.16
C LEU A 66 -12.43 7.43 24.77
N ASN A 67 -11.82 7.18 23.63
CA ASN A 67 -10.80 8.01 23.03
C ASN A 67 -11.35 8.71 21.78
N HIS A 68 -11.60 10.03 21.88
CA HIS A 68 -11.88 10.88 20.73
C HIS A 68 -10.60 11.11 19.91
N PHE A 69 -10.12 10.11 19.19
CA PHE A 69 -8.86 10.16 18.45
C PHE A 69 -8.87 11.23 17.33
N GLY A 70 -10.04 11.55 16.78
CA GLY A 70 -10.22 12.49 15.67
C GLY A 70 -9.99 13.97 16.03
N ARG A 71 -9.75 14.30 17.30
CA ARG A 71 -9.47 15.67 17.73
C ARG A 71 -8.21 16.21 17.03
N TRP A 72 -8.31 17.37 16.40
CA TRP A 72 -7.24 17.93 15.54
C TRP A 72 -5.89 18.08 16.24
N TYR A 73 -5.91 18.34 17.56
CA TYR A 73 -4.70 18.50 18.36
C TYR A 73 -4.04 17.16 18.73
N LYS A 74 -4.64 15.99 18.47
CA LYS A 74 -4.03 14.68 18.77
C LYS A 74 -2.98 14.28 17.74
N PRO A 75 -2.01 13.41 18.08
CA PRO A 75 -1.01 12.96 17.13
C PRO A 75 -1.65 12.31 15.90
N TRP A 76 -0.90 12.25 14.81
CA TRP A 76 -1.23 11.39 13.67
C TRP A 76 -1.16 9.91 14.06
N LEU A 77 -1.92 9.06 13.35
CA LEU A 77 -2.12 7.66 13.75
C LEU A 77 -0.82 6.87 13.83
N HIS A 78 0.00 6.89 12.79
CA HIS A 78 1.27 6.16 12.80
C HIS A 78 2.22 6.63 13.91
N LYS A 79 2.22 7.93 14.23
CA LYS A 79 3.01 8.46 15.37
C LYS A 79 2.44 8.01 16.71
N TYR A 80 1.11 7.91 16.82
CA TYR A 80 0.46 7.36 18.01
C TYR A 80 0.78 5.87 18.18
N LEU A 81 0.61 5.07 17.13
CA LEU A 81 0.93 3.63 17.12
C LEU A 81 2.40 3.37 17.46
N ALA A 82 3.33 4.21 16.99
CA ALA A 82 4.75 4.11 17.36
C ALA A 82 4.96 4.21 18.88
N THR A 83 4.18 5.04 19.59
CA THR A 83 4.26 5.15 21.06
C THR A 83 3.74 3.92 21.80
N LEU A 84 2.92 3.10 21.14
CA LEU A 84 2.37 1.87 21.72
C LEU A 84 3.36 0.70 21.63
N LEU A 85 4.37 0.77 20.76
CA LEU A 85 5.35 -0.30 20.57
C LEU A 85 6.11 -0.65 21.85
N ASP A 86 6.32 0.33 22.74
CA ASP A 86 7.01 0.13 24.02
C ASP A 86 6.03 -0.03 25.21
N GLY A 87 4.72 0.16 24.97
CA GLY A 87 3.68 0.26 26.00
C GLY A 87 2.86 -1.01 26.22
N GLY A 88 3.09 -2.06 25.43
CA GLY A 88 2.33 -3.31 25.47
C GLY A 88 0.92 -3.21 24.88
N PRO A 89 0.13 -4.30 24.94
CA PRO A 89 -1.22 -4.32 24.39
C PRO A 89 -2.15 -3.30 25.05
N ARG A 90 -3.00 -2.66 24.25
CA ARG A 90 -3.92 -1.61 24.69
C ARG A 90 -5.28 -1.75 24.05
N GLU A 91 -6.33 -1.44 24.80
CA GLU A 91 -7.70 -1.38 24.29
C GLU A 91 -8.29 0.02 24.48
N GLU A 92 -8.97 0.51 23.45
CA GLU A 92 -9.64 1.81 23.46
C GLU A 92 -10.97 1.73 22.72
N ILE A 93 -11.86 2.69 22.97
CA ILE A 93 -13.12 2.80 22.23
C ILE A 93 -13.14 4.13 21.51
N TRP A 94 -13.32 4.12 20.20
CA TRP A 94 -13.32 5.33 19.38
C TRP A 94 -14.73 5.59 18.86
N PRO A 95 -15.15 6.86 18.71
CA PRO A 95 -16.31 7.18 17.88
C PRO A 95 -16.12 6.62 16.47
N LEU A 96 -17.20 6.11 15.86
CA LEU A 96 -17.13 5.53 14.51
C LEU A 96 -16.50 6.49 13.49
N THR A 97 -16.86 7.77 13.53
CA THR A 97 -16.30 8.79 12.64
C THR A 97 -14.79 8.94 12.80
N ASP A 98 -14.28 8.86 14.02
CA ASP A 98 -12.84 8.98 14.30
C ASP A 98 -12.09 7.77 13.74
N TYR A 99 -12.68 6.57 13.84
CA TYR A 99 -12.15 5.36 13.23
C TYR A 99 -12.13 5.42 11.70
N LEU A 100 -13.23 5.83 11.07
CA LEU A 100 -13.33 5.92 9.61
C LEU A 100 -12.38 6.96 9.02
N LEU A 101 -12.13 8.06 9.72
CA LEU A 101 -11.28 9.17 9.26
C LEU A 101 -9.85 9.12 9.83
N ARG A 102 -9.44 8.01 10.45
CA ARG A 102 -8.19 7.90 11.24
C ARG A 102 -6.91 8.24 10.45
N HIS A 103 -6.86 7.91 9.16
CA HIS A 103 -5.73 8.22 8.28
C HIS A 103 -5.82 9.59 7.59
N ASN A 104 -6.97 10.27 7.66
CA ASN A 104 -7.26 11.42 6.82
C ASN A 104 -6.33 12.61 7.13
N ARG A 105 -6.13 12.95 8.41
CA ARG A 105 -5.35 14.13 8.84
C ARG A 105 -3.89 14.12 8.35
N SER A 106 -3.29 12.95 8.22
CA SER A 106 -1.91 12.76 7.80
C SER A 106 -1.76 12.17 6.40
N LEU A 107 -2.88 11.92 5.71
CA LEU A 107 -2.91 11.14 4.47
C LEU A 107 -2.05 9.86 4.63
N PHE A 108 -2.46 9.02 5.59
CA PHE A 108 -1.64 7.97 6.20
C PHE A 108 -0.42 8.56 6.92
N TRP A 109 0.65 8.85 6.18
CA TRP A 109 1.83 9.60 6.64
C TRP A 109 2.46 10.48 5.53
N ALA A 110 1.85 10.54 4.34
CA ALA A 110 2.38 11.27 3.20
C ALA A 110 2.53 12.78 3.48
N VAL A 111 1.71 13.34 4.36
CA VAL A 111 1.81 14.76 4.74
C VAL A 111 3.18 15.10 5.35
N GLU A 112 3.92 14.15 5.94
CA GLU A 112 5.27 14.41 6.48
C GLU A 112 6.28 14.84 5.42
N THR A 113 6.09 14.41 4.16
CA THR A 113 6.98 14.84 3.07
C THR A 113 6.71 16.28 2.63
N ILE A 114 5.51 16.81 2.95
CA ILE A 114 5.07 18.17 2.61
C ILE A 114 5.28 19.13 3.80
N ILE A 115 4.91 18.69 5.00
CA ILE A 115 4.98 19.45 6.25
C ILE A 115 5.63 18.58 7.33
N PRO A 116 6.98 18.47 7.36
CA PRO A 116 7.69 17.55 8.27
C PRO A 116 7.40 17.79 9.76
N TYR A 117 7.16 19.03 10.15
CA TYR A 117 6.82 19.43 11.53
C TYR A 117 5.31 19.42 11.82
N GLY A 118 4.48 18.92 10.90
CA GLY A 118 3.02 18.95 11.01
C GLY A 118 2.45 18.17 12.22
N ASN A 119 3.19 17.18 12.73
CA ASN A 119 2.82 16.45 13.95
C ASN A 119 3.34 17.11 15.25
N HIS A 120 4.13 18.18 15.18
CA HIS A 120 4.62 18.86 16.38
C HIS A 120 3.44 19.38 17.23
N PRO A 121 3.43 19.22 18.57
CA PRO A 121 2.29 19.61 19.40
C PRO A 121 1.82 21.05 19.19
N LEU A 122 2.75 22.01 19.06
CA LEU A 122 2.41 23.41 18.80
C LEU A 122 1.76 23.60 17.42
N PHE A 123 2.25 22.89 16.39
CA PHE A 123 1.65 22.96 15.05
C PHE A 123 0.23 22.40 15.09
N ARG A 124 0.04 21.21 15.69
CA ARG A 124 -1.28 20.59 15.82
C ARG A 124 -2.27 21.46 16.59
N TRP A 125 -1.81 22.16 17.61
CA TRP A 125 -2.66 23.05 18.41
C TRP A 125 -3.09 24.30 17.62
N LEU A 126 -2.16 24.94 16.91
CA LEU A 126 -2.41 26.19 16.17
C LEU A 126 -3.09 25.96 14.81
N LEU A 127 -2.62 24.96 14.06
CA LEU A 127 -2.93 24.75 12.63
C LEU A 127 -3.47 23.34 12.32
N GLY A 128 -3.52 22.43 13.30
CA GLY A 128 -3.96 21.04 13.06
C GLY A 128 -5.41 20.92 12.58
N TRP A 129 -6.26 21.91 12.86
CA TRP A 129 -7.65 21.98 12.39
C TRP A 129 -7.77 22.26 10.88
N MET A 130 -6.68 22.70 10.23
CA MET A 130 -6.60 22.88 8.77
C MET A 130 -6.20 21.59 8.03
N MET A 131 -5.94 20.50 8.76
CA MET A 131 -5.46 19.24 8.19
C MET A 131 -6.60 18.25 7.91
N PRO A 132 -6.53 17.46 6.81
CA PRO A 132 -5.51 17.52 5.76
C PRO A 132 -5.73 18.70 4.80
N PRO A 133 -4.68 19.16 4.09
CA PRO A 133 -4.85 20.12 3.01
C PRO A 133 -5.78 19.53 1.94
N ARG A 134 -6.62 20.37 1.32
CA ARG A 134 -7.48 19.91 0.22
C ARG A 134 -6.61 19.39 -0.92
N ILE A 135 -6.94 18.21 -1.44
CA ILE A 135 -6.22 17.59 -2.56
C ILE A 135 -6.17 18.52 -3.78
N SER A 136 -7.25 19.27 -4.05
CA SER A 136 -7.28 20.25 -5.14
C SER A 136 -6.25 21.37 -4.97
N PHE A 137 -5.97 21.78 -3.73
CA PHE A 137 -4.95 22.78 -3.42
C PHE A 137 -3.54 22.21 -3.64
N ILE A 138 -3.28 20.98 -3.20
CA ILE A 138 -2.01 20.29 -3.45
C ILE A 138 -1.76 20.17 -4.97
N LYS A 139 -2.76 19.70 -5.71
CA LYS A 139 -2.69 19.56 -7.18
C LYS A 139 -2.44 20.90 -7.86
N PHE A 140 -3.13 21.96 -7.44
CA PHE A 140 -2.93 23.31 -7.99
C PHE A 140 -1.49 23.81 -7.76
N ALA A 141 -0.89 23.51 -6.62
CA ALA A 141 0.49 23.88 -6.31
C ALA A 141 1.55 22.98 -6.98
N THR A 142 1.15 21.87 -7.60
CA THR A 142 2.08 20.89 -8.19
C THR A 142 2.35 21.23 -9.66
N THR A 143 3.55 21.73 -9.96
CA THR A 143 4.01 21.98 -11.34
C THR A 143 4.42 20.66 -12.03
N PRO A 144 4.54 20.63 -13.38
CA PRO A 144 5.03 19.44 -14.08
C PRO A 144 6.38 18.93 -13.58
N ALA A 145 7.32 19.84 -13.27
CA ALA A 145 8.62 19.48 -12.70
C ALA A 145 8.49 18.86 -11.29
N ILE A 146 7.61 19.40 -10.44
CA ILE A 146 7.34 18.80 -9.11
C ILE A 146 6.68 17.44 -9.27
N ARG A 147 5.80 17.25 -10.25
CA ARG A 147 5.18 15.96 -10.56
C ARG A 147 6.23 14.95 -11.01
N GLU A 148 7.11 15.31 -11.93
CA GLU A 148 8.22 14.45 -12.37
C GLU A 148 9.13 14.07 -11.20
N MET A 149 9.53 15.04 -10.37
CA MET A 149 10.28 14.75 -9.14
C MET A 149 9.53 13.80 -8.21
N THR A 150 8.21 14.00 -8.03
CA THR A 150 7.40 13.14 -7.15
C THR A 150 7.39 11.70 -7.67
N VAL A 151 7.15 11.50 -8.96
CA VAL A 151 7.13 10.17 -9.58
C VAL A 151 8.51 9.51 -9.55
N MET A 152 9.58 10.29 -9.77
CA MET A 152 10.95 9.76 -9.90
C MET A 152 11.71 9.69 -8.58
N GLN A 153 11.18 10.25 -7.48
CA GLN A 153 11.89 10.35 -6.20
C GLN A 153 11.04 9.93 -5.00
N GLN A 154 9.76 9.61 -5.18
CA GLN A 154 8.88 9.14 -4.11
C GLN A 154 8.14 7.87 -4.55
N VAL A 155 8.02 6.92 -3.64
CA VAL A 155 7.16 5.75 -3.81
C VAL A 155 5.81 6.04 -3.17
N PHE A 156 4.75 5.83 -3.94
CA PHE A 156 3.36 5.83 -3.49
C PHE A 156 2.65 4.68 -4.17
N GLN A 157 2.61 3.54 -3.52
CA GLN A 157 2.11 2.30 -4.11
C GLN A 157 1.30 1.52 -3.08
N ASP A 158 0.10 1.12 -3.48
CA ASP A 158 -0.74 0.17 -2.75
C ASP A 158 -0.73 -1.14 -3.52
N ASN A 159 -0.33 -2.22 -2.84
CA ASN A 159 0.10 -3.46 -3.48
C ASN A 159 -0.60 -4.64 -2.83
N ILE A 160 -1.49 -5.31 -3.56
CA ILE A 160 -2.20 -6.49 -3.09
C ILE A 160 -1.30 -7.73 -3.27
N ILE A 161 -0.82 -8.30 -2.17
CA ILE A 161 0.15 -9.39 -2.15
C ILE A 161 -0.39 -10.55 -1.29
N PRO A 162 -0.22 -11.82 -1.66
CA PRO A 162 -0.56 -12.95 -0.78
C PRO A 162 0.10 -12.82 0.59
N LEU A 163 -0.63 -13.10 1.68
CA LEU A 163 -0.08 -12.96 3.04
C LEU A 163 1.15 -13.85 3.28
N ASN A 164 1.22 -15.02 2.65
CA ASN A 164 2.38 -15.94 2.74
C ASN A 164 3.65 -15.37 2.08
N ALA A 165 3.52 -14.44 1.13
CA ALA A 165 4.63 -13.76 0.46
C ALA A 165 4.99 -12.42 1.13
N MET A 166 4.23 -11.99 2.16
CA MET A 166 4.39 -10.68 2.78
C MET A 166 5.77 -10.46 3.41
N GLY A 167 6.36 -11.50 4.03
CA GLY A 167 7.72 -11.39 4.57
C GLY A 167 8.76 -11.05 3.50
N GLN A 168 8.68 -11.70 2.34
CA GLN A 168 9.55 -11.43 1.18
C GLN A 168 9.28 -10.04 0.59
N ALA A 169 8.03 -9.61 0.57
CA ALA A 169 7.63 -8.29 0.12
C ALA A 169 8.25 -7.18 0.99
N ILE A 170 8.21 -7.34 2.32
CA ILE A 170 8.84 -6.41 3.27
C ILE A 170 10.36 -6.38 3.10
N ASP A 171 11.00 -7.54 2.90
CA ASP A 171 12.44 -7.61 2.63
C ASP A 171 12.85 -6.83 1.39
N LEU A 172 12.12 -7.05 0.29
CA LEU A 172 12.39 -6.36 -0.96
C LEU A 172 12.05 -4.86 -0.88
N ALA A 173 10.96 -4.49 -0.19
CA ALA A 173 10.57 -3.10 0.00
C ALA A 173 11.63 -2.32 0.78
N GLU A 174 12.21 -2.92 1.83
CA GLU A 174 13.33 -2.31 2.55
C GLU A 174 14.58 -2.21 1.67
N GLU A 175 14.91 -3.28 0.92
CA GLU A 175 16.07 -3.28 0.03
C GLU A 175 15.99 -2.17 -1.03
N LEU A 176 14.82 -2.01 -1.66
CA LEU A 176 14.60 -1.08 -2.76
C LEU A 176 14.37 0.35 -2.29
N PHE A 177 13.58 0.54 -1.24
CA PHE A 177 13.06 1.85 -0.86
C PHE A 177 13.49 2.27 0.54
N ASP A 178 13.54 1.36 1.50
CA ASP A 178 13.81 1.64 2.92
C ASP A 178 12.95 2.82 3.42
N THR A 179 11.64 2.68 3.21
CA THR A 179 10.60 3.64 3.61
C THR A 179 9.71 3.03 4.67
N TYR A 180 9.71 3.64 5.85
CA TYR A 180 8.81 3.27 6.94
C TYR A 180 8.02 4.51 7.40
N PRO A 181 6.81 4.31 7.96
CA PRO A 181 6.17 3.01 8.17
C PRO A 181 5.58 2.38 6.89
N LEU A 182 5.22 1.09 6.97
CA LEU A 182 4.46 0.35 5.96
C LEU A 182 3.05 0.09 6.46
N LEU A 183 2.09 0.03 5.55
CA LEU A 183 0.69 -0.29 5.84
C LEU A 183 0.37 -1.72 5.45
N ILE A 184 -0.35 -2.46 6.29
CA ILE A 184 -0.86 -3.80 5.93
C ILE A 184 -2.37 -3.88 6.20
N TYR A 185 -3.15 -4.14 5.14
CA TYR A 185 -4.58 -4.45 5.24
C TYR A 185 -4.92 -5.81 4.63
N PRO A 186 -5.26 -6.83 5.44
CA PRO A 186 -5.70 -8.10 4.90
C PRO A 186 -7.04 -7.97 4.16
N SER A 187 -7.14 -8.61 3.01
CA SER A 187 -8.34 -8.68 2.19
C SER A 187 -8.50 -10.07 1.56
N ARG A 188 -9.75 -10.47 1.34
CA ARG A 188 -10.08 -11.76 0.71
C ARG A 188 -10.06 -11.59 -0.80
N LEU A 189 -9.23 -12.38 -1.47
CA LEU A 189 -9.29 -12.57 -2.92
C LEU A 189 -10.07 -13.86 -3.21
N TYR A 190 -11.30 -13.71 -3.70
CA TYR A 190 -12.16 -14.84 -4.03
C TYR A 190 -11.77 -15.45 -5.38
N ASP A 191 -11.67 -16.77 -5.42
CA ASP A 191 -11.65 -17.51 -6.67
C ASP A 191 -13.05 -17.49 -7.29
N ARG A 192 -13.15 -16.90 -8.49
CA ARG A 192 -14.39 -16.80 -9.28
C ARG A 192 -14.37 -17.69 -10.51
N GLY A 193 -13.37 -18.54 -10.66
CA GLY A 193 -13.16 -19.32 -11.88
C GLY A 193 -12.63 -18.47 -13.04
N PRO A 194 -12.28 -19.12 -14.18
CA PRO A 194 -11.62 -18.47 -15.31
C PRO A 194 -12.44 -17.30 -15.83
N HIS A 195 -11.80 -16.17 -16.13
CA HIS A 195 -12.45 -14.95 -16.63
C HIS A 195 -13.55 -14.40 -15.69
N GLY A 196 -13.49 -14.74 -14.39
CA GLY A 196 -14.44 -14.30 -13.36
C GLY A 196 -14.26 -12.85 -12.88
N GLY A 197 -13.30 -12.12 -13.46
CA GLY A 197 -13.01 -10.72 -13.15
C GLY A 197 -11.64 -10.29 -13.66
N GLN A 198 -11.25 -9.06 -13.31
CA GLN A 198 -9.97 -8.47 -13.72
C GLN A 198 -8.77 -8.96 -12.89
N LEU A 199 -9.01 -9.33 -11.63
CA LEU A 199 -7.95 -9.69 -10.69
C LEU A 199 -7.40 -11.08 -11.03
N PRO A 200 -6.09 -11.32 -10.82
CA PRO A 200 -5.54 -12.65 -10.99
C PRO A 200 -6.23 -13.64 -10.05
N GLN A 201 -6.33 -14.89 -10.48
CA GLN A 201 -6.83 -15.94 -9.61
C GLN A 201 -5.79 -16.26 -8.53
N PRO A 202 -6.23 -16.46 -7.27
CA PRO A 202 -5.34 -16.94 -6.23
C PRO A 202 -4.79 -18.33 -6.58
N ALA A 203 -3.60 -18.67 -6.09
CA ALA A 203 -3.10 -20.03 -6.23
C ALA A 203 -4.01 -21.02 -5.48
N ALA A 204 -4.20 -22.23 -6.02
CA ALA A 204 -4.89 -23.30 -5.29
C ALA A 204 -4.24 -23.59 -3.92
N SER A 205 -2.91 -23.42 -3.82
CA SER A 205 -2.15 -23.56 -2.57
C SER A 205 -2.34 -22.41 -1.57
N GLU A 206 -2.92 -21.28 -1.99
CA GLU A 206 -3.15 -20.09 -1.17
C GLU A 206 -4.59 -20.01 -0.66
N ILE A 207 -5.49 -20.82 -1.22
CA ILE A 207 -6.89 -20.89 -0.78
C ILE A 207 -6.93 -21.35 0.68
N VAL A 208 -7.67 -20.60 1.50
CA VAL A 208 -7.91 -20.95 2.90
C VAL A 208 -8.72 -22.26 2.94
N PRO A 209 -8.27 -23.29 3.68
CA PRO A 209 -8.93 -24.59 3.72
C PRO A 209 -10.44 -24.49 4.00
N GLY A 210 -11.25 -25.20 3.20
CA GLY A 210 -12.71 -25.19 3.35
C GLY A 210 -13.41 -23.95 2.80
N THR A 211 -12.68 -23.04 2.14
CA THR A 211 -13.23 -21.81 1.53
C THR A 211 -12.97 -21.75 0.02
N ASN A 212 -13.38 -20.65 -0.60
CA ASN A 212 -13.06 -20.31 -1.99
C ASN A 212 -12.29 -18.99 -2.12
N PHE A 213 -11.56 -18.57 -1.08
CA PHE A 213 -10.76 -17.36 -1.11
C PHE A 213 -9.35 -17.61 -0.57
N ALA A 214 -8.39 -16.84 -1.05
CA ALA A 214 -7.08 -16.69 -0.44
C ALA A 214 -7.01 -15.38 0.33
N MET A 215 -6.14 -15.34 1.35
CA MET A 215 -5.85 -14.10 2.07
C MET A 215 -4.68 -13.36 1.43
N TYR A 216 -4.98 -12.20 0.90
CA TYR A 216 -4.01 -11.22 0.45
C TYR A 216 -3.96 -10.09 1.46
N ALA A 217 -3.00 -9.19 1.32
CA ALA A 217 -3.02 -7.92 2.01
C ALA A 217 -2.49 -6.81 1.11
N ASP A 218 -3.08 -5.64 1.26
CA ASP A 218 -2.53 -4.41 0.74
C ASP A 218 -1.28 -4.03 1.54
N LEU A 219 -0.15 -3.89 0.86
CA LEU A 219 1.10 -3.35 1.38
C LEU A 219 1.28 -1.93 0.84
N GLY A 220 0.94 -0.95 1.67
CA GLY A 220 1.08 0.47 1.35
C GLY A 220 2.51 0.97 1.57
N LEU A 221 3.15 1.41 0.49
CA LEU A 221 4.48 1.99 0.43
C LEU A 221 4.37 3.49 0.12
N TYR A 222 4.57 4.34 1.12
CA TYR A 222 4.54 5.80 0.94
C TYR A 222 5.79 6.45 1.53
N GLY A 223 6.61 7.07 0.69
CA GLY A 223 7.75 7.82 1.18
C GLY A 223 8.80 8.15 0.12
N ILE A 224 9.86 8.81 0.58
CA ILE A 224 11.05 9.12 -0.23
C ILE A 224 12.05 8.00 0.02
N PRO A 225 12.53 7.25 -0.99
CA PRO A 225 13.53 6.20 -0.79
C PRO A 225 14.79 6.69 -0.08
N ARG A 226 15.42 5.85 0.74
CA ARG A 226 16.57 6.25 1.58
C ARG A 226 17.71 6.85 0.77
N ALA A 227 18.04 6.28 -0.38
CA ALA A 227 19.09 6.80 -1.26
C ALA A 227 18.81 8.27 -1.63
N VAL A 228 17.56 8.60 -1.98
CA VAL A 228 17.15 9.98 -2.28
C VAL A 228 17.24 10.86 -1.02
N ARG A 229 16.76 10.40 0.14
CA ARG A 229 16.84 11.16 1.41
C ARG A 229 18.29 11.50 1.79
N GLU A 230 19.23 10.62 1.47
CA GLU A 230 20.67 10.78 1.71
C GLU A 230 21.41 11.52 0.59
N GLY A 231 20.71 11.98 -0.45
CA GLY A 231 21.31 12.67 -1.60
C GLY A 231 22.16 11.76 -2.49
N ARG A 232 21.98 10.44 -2.41
CA ARG A 232 22.65 9.45 -3.27
C ARG A 232 21.86 9.22 -4.56
N PRO A 233 22.53 8.81 -5.66
CA PRO A 233 21.84 8.40 -6.88
C PRO A 233 20.82 7.30 -6.60
N PHE A 234 19.63 7.44 -7.19
CA PHE A 234 18.55 6.47 -7.09
C PHE A 234 17.87 6.31 -8.44
N ASP A 235 17.74 5.07 -8.89
CA ASP A 235 17.04 4.73 -10.13
C ASP A 235 15.65 4.20 -9.77
N MET A 236 14.67 5.11 -9.80
CA MET A 236 13.29 4.79 -9.49
C MET A 236 12.70 3.79 -10.49
N THR A 237 12.99 3.94 -11.78
CA THR A 237 12.49 3.04 -12.81
C THR A 237 12.93 1.61 -12.54
N ARG A 238 14.23 1.40 -12.29
CA ARG A 238 14.75 0.06 -12.00
C ARG A 238 14.18 -0.50 -10.71
N ALA A 239 14.08 0.31 -9.66
CA ALA A 239 13.51 -0.11 -8.38
C ALA A 239 12.04 -0.54 -8.53
N MET A 240 11.20 0.32 -9.12
CA MET A 240 9.78 0.05 -9.34
C MET A 240 9.54 -1.14 -10.26
N ARG A 241 10.31 -1.31 -11.33
CA ARG A 241 10.17 -2.47 -12.22
C ARG A 241 10.55 -3.77 -11.52
N ARG A 242 11.57 -3.77 -10.65
CA ARG A 242 11.92 -4.93 -9.83
C ARG A 242 10.84 -5.24 -8.80
N TRP A 243 10.25 -4.21 -8.19
CA TRP A 243 9.11 -4.34 -7.29
C TRP A 243 7.89 -4.98 -8.00
N GLU A 244 7.49 -4.43 -9.14
CA GLU A 244 6.37 -4.96 -9.93
C GLU A 244 6.63 -6.35 -10.48
N GLN A 245 7.87 -6.68 -10.86
CA GLN A 245 8.25 -8.03 -11.24
C GLN A 245 8.08 -9.02 -10.09
N PHE A 246 8.51 -8.65 -8.88
CA PHE A 246 8.30 -9.46 -7.69
C PHE A 246 6.80 -9.69 -7.44
N MET A 247 5.99 -8.62 -7.46
CA MET A 247 4.53 -8.74 -7.28
C MET A 247 3.94 -9.75 -8.26
N ARG A 248 4.24 -9.62 -9.55
CA ARG A 248 3.76 -10.58 -10.57
C ARG A 248 4.19 -12.02 -10.28
N SER A 249 5.44 -12.21 -9.82
CA SER A 249 5.98 -13.55 -9.53
C SER A 249 5.23 -14.28 -8.41
N VAL A 250 4.63 -13.52 -7.48
CA VAL A 250 3.82 -14.05 -6.38
C VAL A 250 2.32 -13.87 -6.62
N ARG A 251 1.88 -13.63 -7.87
CA ARG A 251 0.46 -13.34 -8.21
C ARG A 251 -0.15 -12.17 -7.43
N GLY A 252 0.68 -11.25 -6.96
CA GLY A 252 0.28 -9.95 -6.45
C GLY A 252 0.06 -8.95 -7.59
N PHE A 253 -0.57 -7.83 -7.26
CA PHE A 253 -0.93 -6.78 -8.21
C PHE A 253 -1.09 -5.43 -7.51
N PRO A 254 -0.79 -4.31 -8.17
CA PRO A 254 -1.02 -2.99 -7.61
C PRO A 254 -2.50 -2.61 -7.65
N PHE A 255 -2.93 -1.69 -6.79
CA PHE A 255 -4.13 -0.91 -7.06
C PHE A 255 -3.93 -0.02 -8.29
N LEU A 256 -5.01 0.18 -9.05
CA LEU A 256 -4.98 0.85 -10.35
C LEU A 256 -5.20 2.37 -10.25
N ASP A 257 -4.73 2.98 -9.16
CA ASP A 257 -4.77 4.41 -8.88
C ASP A 257 -3.38 5.07 -8.87
N ALA A 258 -2.34 4.31 -8.56
CA ALA A 258 -0.94 4.71 -8.67
C ALA A 258 -0.38 4.55 -10.10
N ASP A 259 0.69 5.28 -10.38
CA ASP A 259 1.43 5.15 -11.64
C ASP A 259 2.07 3.76 -11.73
N THR A 260 1.87 3.08 -12.87
CA THR A 260 2.56 1.81 -13.15
C THR A 260 3.84 2.01 -13.95
N PHE A 261 4.83 1.15 -13.67
CA PHE A 261 6.09 1.01 -14.40
C PHE A 261 6.09 -0.26 -15.27
N MET A 262 4.95 -0.94 -15.37
CA MET A 262 4.75 -2.10 -16.23
C MET A 262 4.63 -1.65 -17.68
N THR A 263 5.19 -2.44 -18.59
CA THR A 263 4.79 -2.35 -19.99
C THR A 263 3.35 -2.84 -20.15
N ARG A 264 2.72 -2.54 -21.29
CA ARG A 264 1.37 -3.04 -21.59
C ARG A 264 1.29 -4.57 -21.54
N ASP A 265 2.33 -5.25 -22.02
CA ASP A 265 2.41 -6.71 -22.01
C ASP A 265 2.56 -7.27 -20.59
N GLU A 266 3.36 -6.60 -19.75
CA GLU A 266 3.48 -6.97 -18.33
C GLU A 266 2.16 -6.74 -17.59
N PHE A 267 1.46 -5.64 -17.88
CA PHE A 267 0.15 -5.33 -17.33
C PHE A 267 -0.90 -6.39 -17.72
N ALA A 268 -0.95 -6.78 -19.00
CA ALA A 268 -1.86 -7.81 -19.50
C ALA A 268 -1.54 -9.22 -18.96
N LYS A 269 -0.33 -9.47 -18.45
CA LYS A 269 0.03 -10.70 -17.74
C LYS A 269 -0.37 -10.67 -16.26
N THR A 270 -0.49 -9.47 -15.67
CA THR A 270 -0.88 -9.28 -14.27
C THR A 270 -2.40 -9.40 -14.08
N PHE A 271 -3.17 -8.83 -15.01
CA PHE A 271 -4.62 -8.74 -14.92
C PHE A 271 -5.31 -9.54 -16.04
N ASP A 272 -6.40 -10.23 -15.73
CA ASP A 272 -7.24 -10.86 -16.76
C ASP A 272 -8.16 -9.82 -17.39
N LEU A 273 -7.77 -9.35 -18.58
CA LEU A 273 -8.50 -8.31 -19.30
C LEU A 273 -9.58 -8.89 -20.23
N THR A 274 -9.77 -10.21 -20.27
CA THR A 274 -10.68 -10.88 -21.21
C THR A 274 -12.10 -10.33 -21.10
N LEU A 275 -12.69 -10.41 -19.90
CA LEU A 275 -14.04 -9.90 -19.64
C LEU A 275 -14.12 -8.37 -19.82
N TYR A 276 -13.04 -7.66 -19.47
CA TYR A 276 -12.95 -6.21 -19.63
C TYR A 276 -13.05 -5.80 -21.11
N ASP A 277 -12.29 -6.45 -21.98
CA ASP A 277 -12.26 -6.16 -23.41
C ASP A 277 -13.56 -6.58 -24.12
N GLU A 278 -14.14 -7.72 -23.75
CA GLU A 278 -15.45 -8.15 -24.26
C GLU A 278 -16.56 -7.14 -23.94
N VAL A 279 -16.63 -6.67 -22.69
CA VAL A 279 -17.60 -5.67 -22.25
C VAL A 279 -17.36 -4.35 -22.97
N ARG A 280 -16.10 -3.95 -23.16
CA ARG A 280 -15.77 -2.72 -23.88
C ARG A 280 -16.24 -2.76 -25.32
N GLN A 281 -16.00 -3.86 -26.02
CA GLN A 281 -16.43 -4.03 -27.40
C GLN A 281 -17.97 -4.04 -27.50
N ARG A 282 -18.64 -4.82 -26.64
CA ARG A 282 -20.10 -4.98 -26.65
C ARG A 282 -20.85 -3.67 -26.49
N TYR A 283 -20.35 -2.76 -25.66
CA TYR A 283 -21.01 -1.49 -25.35
C TYR A 283 -20.38 -0.28 -26.06
N GLY A 284 -19.50 -0.49 -27.05
CA GLY A 284 -18.86 0.60 -27.79
C GLY A 284 -17.90 1.47 -26.97
N ALA A 285 -17.42 0.96 -25.83
CA ALA A 285 -16.52 1.69 -24.94
C ALA A 285 -15.08 1.79 -25.48
N THR A 286 -14.73 0.99 -26.49
CA THR A 286 -13.41 1.02 -27.13
C THR A 286 -13.08 2.38 -27.73
N GLU A 287 -14.07 3.08 -28.28
CA GLU A 287 -13.91 4.41 -28.87
C GLU A 287 -14.19 5.52 -27.85
N ALA A 288 -15.12 5.29 -26.91
CA ALA A 288 -15.58 6.31 -25.99
C ALA A 288 -14.64 6.55 -24.79
N PHE A 289 -13.88 5.54 -24.36
CA PHE A 289 -13.05 5.62 -23.16
C PHE A 289 -11.66 5.05 -23.40
N PRO A 290 -10.60 5.63 -22.79
CA PRO A 290 -9.26 5.05 -22.86
C PRO A 290 -9.26 3.63 -22.29
N HIS A 291 -8.32 2.82 -22.79
CA HIS A 291 -8.05 1.52 -22.18
C HIS A 291 -7.48 1.72 -20.77
N ILE A 292 -7.73 0.80 -19.84
CA ILE A 292 -7.33 0.96 -18.44
C ILE A 292 -5.82 1.17 -18.29
N TYR A 293 -5.02 0.43 -19.05
CA TYR A 293 -3.58 0.67 -19.14
C TYR A 293 -3.22 2.11 -19.56
N ASP A 294 -3.91 2.69 -20.56
CA ASP A 294 -3.62 4.07 -20.99
C ASP A 294 -4.02 5.12 -19.96
N LYS A 295 -4.95 4.77 -19.06
CA LYS A 295 -5.36 5.63 -17.94
C LYS A 295 -4.33 5.61 -16.80
N ILE A 296 -3.68 4.47 -16.56
CA ILE A 296 -2.82 4.25 -15.38
C ILE A 296 -1.32 4.31 -15.68
N LYS A 297 -0.93 4.21 -16.95
CA LYS A 297 0.46 4.43 -17.34
C LYS A 297 0.87 5.84 -16.92
N SER A 298 2.10 5.97 -16.42
CA SER A 298 2.63 7.27 -16.05
C SER A 298 2.67 8.22 -17.25
N ASP A 299 2.24 9.47 -17.06
CA ASP A 299 2.43 10.55 -18.02
C ASP A 299 3.90 10.99 -18.11
N VAL A 300 4.68 10.72 -17.05
CA VAL A 300 6.15 10.82 -17.07
C VAL A 300 6.69 9.59 -17.78
N ASP A 301 7.65 9.77 -18.69
CA ASP A 301 8.30 8.66 -19.39
C ASP A 301 9.23 7.87 -18.44
N VAL A 302 8.60 7.02 -17.65
CA VAL A 302 9.25 6.16 -16.65
C VAL A 302 9.97 4.96 -17.29
N LEU A 303 9.82 4.74 -18.60
CA LEU A 303 10.41 3.62 -19.33
C LEU A 303 11.59 4.03 -20.21
N ARG A 304 11.92 5.33 -20.28
CA ARG A 304 12.96 5.90 -21.15
C ARG A 304 14.33 5.20 -21.11
N GLY A 305 14.70 4.61 -19.97
CA GLY A 305 15.97 3.88 -19.80
C GLY A 305 15.99 2.47 -20.40
N LEU A 306 14.82 1.82 -20.57
CA LEU A 306 14.73 0.47 -21.13
C LEU A 306 15.14 0.40 -22.60
N ASP A 307 14.82 1.44 -23.38
CA ASP A 307 15.19 1.50 -24.79
C ASP A 307 16.72 1.66 -24.96
N LEU A 308 17.39 2.33 -24.01
CA LEU A 308 18.84 2.50 -24.01
C LEU A 308 19.56 1.23 -23.55
N ASP A 309 19.07 0.58 -22.50
CA ASP A 309 19.64 -0.67 -21.99
C ASP A 309 19.44 -1.80 -23.01
N SER A 310 18.25 -1.93 -23.61
CA SER A 310 17.99 -2.92 -24.66
C SER A 310 18.75 -2.64 -25.96
N ALA A 311 19.03 -1.38 -26.29
CA ALA A 311 19.93 -1.03 -27.39
C ALA A 311 21.38 -1.41 -27.06
N SER A 312 21.84 -1.15 -25.83
CA SER A 312 23.19 -1.50 -25.36
C SER A 312 23.42 -3.01 -25.27
N GLU A 313 22.40 -3.78 -24.84
CA GLU A 313 22.43 -5.24 -24.80
C GLU A 313 22.40 -5.84 -26.22
N ARG A 314 21.65 -5.23 -27.14
CA ARG A 314 21.68 -5.60 -28.57
C ARG A 314 23.02 -5.27 -29.22
N GLU A 315 23.65 -4.15 -28.88
CA GLU A 315 25.01 -3.81 -29.33
C GLU A 315 26.07 -4.74 -28.74
N ALA A 316 25.96 -5.09 -27.46
CA ALA A 316 26.86 -6.04 -26.81
C ALA A 316 26.71 -7.46 -27.37
N ALA A 317 25.48 -7.88 -27.68
CA ALA A 317 25.20 -9.17 -28.31
C ALA A 317 25.55 -9.20 -29.82
N ALA A 318 25.60 -8.04 -30.49
CA ALA A 318 26.00 -7.89 -31.88
C ALA A 318 27.52 -7.71 -32.06
N SER A 319 28.27 -7.54 -30.97
CA SER A 319 29.74 -7.44 -31.02
C SER A 319 30.36 -8.83 -31.18
N PRO A 320 31.05 -9.15 -32.29
CA PRO A 320 31.70 -10.44 -32.45
C PRO A 320 32.89 -10.53 -31.48
N ASP A 321 32.94 -11.61 -30.71
CA ASP A 321 34.05 -11.94 -29.81
C ASP A 321 35.40 -11.82 -30.56
N PRO A 322 36.30 -10.89 -30.18
CA PRO A 322 37.59 -10.74 -30.84
C PRO A 322 38.60 -11.83 -30.44
N ARG A 323 38.20 -12.91 -29.76
CA ARG A 323 39.08 -14.03 -29.36
C ARG A 323 38.78 -15.36 -30.05
N GLY A 324 38.31 -15.32 -31.29
CA GLY A 324 38.29 -16.48 -32.19
C GLY A 324 39.41 -16.44 -33.22
N VAL A 325 40.69 -16.63 -32.84
CA VAL A 325 41.77 -16.99 -33.77
C VAL A 325 42.62 -18.12 -33.19
N SER A 326 42.65 -19.20 -33.97
CA SER A 326 43.44 -20.45 -33.95
C SER A 326 43.22 -21.44 -32.81
#